data_AF-A0A8S4QQY4-F1
#
_entry.id   AF-A0A8S4QQY4-F1
#
_cell.length_a   1.000
_cell.length_b   1.000
_cell.length_c   1.000
_cell.angle_alpha   90.00
_cell.angle_beta   90.00
_cell.angle_gamma   90.00
#
_symmetry.space_group_name_H-M   'P 1'
#
loop_
_entity.id
_entity.type
_entity.pdbx_description
1 polymer ?
#
loop_
_entity_poly.entity_id
_entity_poly.type
_entity_poly.pdbx_seq_one_letter_code
_entity_poly.pdbx_strand_id
1 'polypeptide(L)'
;MHTSPSSPKTLGPWSSGTKNLINIVSQKLVLTSGDPRAGAYLAQRLSLATQRGPLSVGVPGELRGMWAAHKRWGKLPWESLVKPTLEFCKYGFIMSKALHDGLETAPYVKNDPHLKRTYYNTSKDKFHKPGTLVKPSEALCNTLRIIAEKGGDVLYNGTLAVDFLEDLQRVGSIITAEDLRDYQ
;
A
#
# COMPACT_ATOMS: atom_id res chain seq x y z
N MET A 1 31.53 -8.52 32.94
CA MET A 1 31.34 -8.47 31.47
C MET A 1 29.88 -8.12 31.20
N HIS A 2 29.59 -6.83 31.05
CA HIS A 2 28.24 -6.33 30.75
C HIS A 2 28.22 -5.88 29.29
N THR A 3 27.39 -6.54 28.48
CA THR A 3 27.08 -6.10 27.12
C THR A 3 25.94 -5.07 27.19
N SER A 4 26.21 -3.89 26.66
CA SER A 4 25.24 -2.82 26.47
C SER A 4 24.24 -3.19 25.36
N PRO A 5 22.92 -2.98 25.52
CA PRO A 5 21.99 -3.19 24.42
C PRO A 5 22.07 -2.02 23.43
N SER A 6 22.26 -2.37 22.17
CA SER A 6 22.21 -1.51 21.00
C SER A 6 20.97 -0.60 20.97
N SER A 7 21.21 0.68 20.71
CA SER A 7 20.22 1.72 20.43
C SER A 7 19.21 1.33 19.34
N PRO A 8 17.90 1.62 19.50
CA PRO A 8 16.90 1.32 18.47
C PRO A 8 17.05 2.24 17.25
N LYS A 9 16.92 1.62 16.07
CA LYS A 9 16.98 2.23 14.74
C LYS A 9 16.07 3.45 14.64
N THR A 10 16.62 4.57 14.19
CA THR A 10 15.90 5.81 13.92
C THR A 10 14.91 5.62 12.77
N LEU A 11 13.62 5.81 13.05
CA LEU A 11 12.58 5.91 12.04
C LEU A 11 12.76 7.22 11.26
N GLY A 12 12.60 7.17 9.94
CA GLY A 12 12.85 8.30 9.04
C GLY A 12 12.00 9.55 9.30
N PRO A 13 12.30 10.67 8.60
CA PRO A 13 11.72 12.00 8.85
C PRO A 13 10.19 12.07 8.71
N TRP A 14 9.56 11.13 8.02
CA TRP A 14 8.10 11.00 7.91
C TRP A 14 7.42 10.58 9.23
N SER A 15 8.16 9.93 10.12
CA SER A 15 7.63 9.42 11.40
C SER A 15 7.56 10.46 12.52
N SER A 16 8.32 11.56 12.41
CA SER A 16 8.36 12.61 13.44
C SER A 16 7.17 13.59 13.30
N GLY A 17 6.79 13.95 12.07
CA GLY A 17 5.66 14.85 11.80
C GLY A 17 4.30 14.28 12.23
N THR A 18 4.06 12.99 11.97
CA THR A 18 2.84 12.27 12.36
C THR A 18 2.70 12.12 13.87
N LYS A 19 3.80 11.82 14.59
CA LYS A 19 3.82 11.76 16.06
C LYS A 19 3.47 13.10 16.70
N ASN A 20 3.96 14.21 16.15
CA ASN A 20 3.65 15.54 16.66
C ASN A 20 2.16 15.91 16.48
N LEU A 21 1.56 15.60 15.34
CA LEU A 21 0.14 15.86 15.10
C LEU A 21 -0.77 15.03 16.01
N ILE A 22 -0.46 13.74 16.21
CA ILE A 22 -1.20 12.86 17.13
C ILE A 22 -1.13 13.41 18.56
N ASN A 23 0.04 13.86 19.01
CA ASN A 23 0.21 14.44 20.35
C ASN A 23 -0.59 15.73 20.54
N ILE A 24 -0.56 16.64 19.55
CA ILE A 24 -1.27 17.93 19.63
C ILE A 24 -2.79 17.72 19.68
N VAL A 25 -3.33 16.85 18.81
CA VAL A 25 -4.78 16.58 18.76
C VAL A 25 -5.24 15.88 20.05
N SER A 26 -4.43 14.95 20.58
CA SER A 26 -4.75 14.23 21.82
C SER A 26 -4.75 15.16 23.04
N GLN A 27 -3.75 16.03 23.18
CA GLN A 27 -3.67 16.99 24.29
C GLN A 27 -4.82 17.99 24.26
N LYS A 28 -5.15 18.53 23.08
CA LYS A 28 -6.24 19.52 22.94
C LYS A 28 -7.59 18.95 23.36
N LEU A 29 -7.82 17.65 23.19
CA LEU A 29 -9.10 17.03 23.51
C LEU A 29 -9.23 16.54 24.96
N VAL A 30 -8.13 16.12 25.60
CA VAL A 30 -8.13 15.88 27.06
C VAL A 30 -8.58 17.15 27.79
N LEU A 31 -8.11 18.31 27.32
CA LEU A 31 -8.46 19.61 27.88
C LEU A 31 -9.93 19.99 27.66
N THR A 32 -10.58 19.54 26.58
CA THR A 32 -11.98 19.86 26.29
C THR A 32 -12.99 18.87 26.86
N SER A 33 -12.62 17.59 27.03
CA SER A 33 -13.53 16.53 27.50
C SER A 33 -13.42 16.24 29.00
N GLY A 34 -12.30 16.57 29.64
CA GLY A 34 -12.04 16.24 31.05
C GLY A 34 -11.83 14.73 31.31
N ASP A 35 -12.02 13.86 30.32
CA ASP A 35 -11.79 12.41 30.43
C ASP A 35 -10.42 12.04 29.82
N PRO A 36 -9.42 11.68 30.65
CA PRO A 36 -8.12 11.23 30.17
C PRO A 36 -8.18 9.95 29.32
N ARG A 37 -9.24 9.13 29.43
CA ARG A 37 -9.43 7.94 28.60
C ARG A 37 -9.86 8.30 27.18
N ALA A 38 -10.60 9.40 26.99
CA ALA A 38 -10.99 9.90 25.67
C ALA A 38 -9.76 10.33 24.85
N GLY A 39 -8.80 11.00 25.49
CA GLY A 39 -7.52 11.37 24.86
C GLY A 39 -6.70 10.16 24.42
N ALA A 40 -6.54 9.16 25.28
CA ALA A 40 -5.80 7.93 24.96
C ALA A 40 -6.47 7.12 23.84
N TYR A 41 -7.80 7.00 23.88
CA TYR A 41 -8.57 6.32 22.85
C TYR A 41 -8.41 6.97 21.47
N LEU A 42 -8.45 8.30 21.41
CA LEU A 42 -8.29 9.02 20.15
C LEU A 42 -6.84 9.06 19.67
N ALA A 43 -5.86 9.15 20.56
CA ALA A 43 -4.46 8.96 20.22
C ALA A 43 -4.23 7.59 19.55
N GLN A 44 -4.83 6.54 20.12
CA GLN A 44 -4.75 5.18 19.57
C GLN A 44 -5.49 5.06 18.22
N ARG A 45 -6.68 5.66 18.08
CA ARG A 45 -7.41 5.66 16.80
C ARG A 45 -6.68 6.42 15.70
N LEU A 46 -6.11 7.58 16.01
CA LEU A 46 -5.31 8.37 15.07
C LEU A 46 -4.03 7.62 14.67
N SER A 47 -3.33 7.02 15.64
CA SER A 47 -2.17 6.17 15.37
C SER A 47 -2.52 5.02 14.41
N LEU A 48 -3.62 4.31 14.65
CA LEU A 48 -4.09 3.25 13.76
C LEU A 48 -4.48 3.79 12.37
N ALA A 49 -5.16 4.92 12.29
CA ALA A 49 -5.56 5.55 11.02
C ALA A 49 -4.37 5.99 10.17
N THR A 50 -3.23 6.35 10.79
CA THR A 50 -1.99 6.67 10.06
C THR A 50 -1.18 5.45 9.62
N GLN A 51 -1.47 4.27 10.16
CA GLN A 51 -0.75 3.03 9.84
C GLN A 51 -1.54 2.08 8.95
N ARG A 52 -2.88 2.17 8.98
CA ARG A 52 -3.78 1.26 8.28
C ARG A 52 -5.01 1.97 7.78
N GLY A 53 -5.54 1.44 6.68
CA GLY A 53 -6.79 1.91 6.10
C GLY A 53 -6.59 3.11 5.17
N PRO A 54 -7.70 3.64 4.65
CA PRO A 54 -7.71 4.58 3.53
C PRO A 54 -7.02 5.92 3.83
N LEU A 55 -6.95 6.33 5.11
CA LEU A 55 -6.34 7.58 5.56
C LEU A 55 -4.82 7.48 5.73
N SER A 56 -4.27 6.26 5.69
CA SER A 56 -2.82 6.03 5.69
C SER A 56 -2.21 6.08 4.28
N VAL A 57 -3.06 6.15 3.24
CA VAL A 57 -2.65 6.14 1.84
C VAL A 57 -2.37 7.57 1.39
N GLY A 58 -1.15 7.79 0.87
CA GLY A 58 -0.81 9.00 0.10
C GLY A 58 -0.98 8.77 -1.40
N VAL A 59 -0.88 9.83 -2.20
CA VAL A 59 -0.94 9.73 -3.67
C VAL A 59 0.19 8.81 -4.17
N PRO A 60 -0.11 7.73 -4.91
CA PRO A 60 0.92 6.80 -5.37
C PRO A 60 1.89 7.46 -6.36
N GLY A 61 3.20 7.40 -6.09
CA GLY A 61 4.22 8.04 -6.94
C GLY A 61 5.07 7.10 -7.78
N GLU A 62 5.04 5.81 -7.50
CA GLU A 62 5.98 4.85 -8.09
C GLU A 62 5.85 4.77 -9.62
N LEU A 63 4.61 4.68 -10.12
CA LEU A 63 4.35 4.63 -11.55
C LEU A 63 4.75 5.94 -12.26
N ARG A 64 4.44 7.10 -11.65
CA ARG A 64 4.87 8.41 -12.17
C ARG A 64 6.38 8.50 -12.26
N GLY A 65 7.09 8.09 -11.21
CA GLY A 65 8.56 8.09 -11.17
C GLY A 65 9.16 7.19 -12.25
N MET A 66 8.68 5.95 -12.37
CA MET A 66 9.13 5.02 -13.41
C MET A 66 8.85 5.56 -14.82
N TRP A 67 7.67 6.13 -15.04
CA TRP A 67 7.27 6.70 -16.33
C TRP A 67 8.08 7.95 -16.69
N ALA A 68 8.31 8.86 -15.74
CA ALA A 68 9.13 10.05 -15.94
C ALA A 68 10.60 9.67 -16.23
N ALA A 69 11.14 8.70 -15.50
CA ALA A 69 12.48 8.18 -15.75
C ALA A 69 12.60 7.55 -17.15
N HIS A 70 11.59 6.77 -17.55
CA HIS A 70 11.53 6.19 -18.89
C HIS A 70 11.43 7.25 -19.99
N LYS A 71 10.57 8.27 -19.83
CA LYS A 71 10.48 9.39 -20.79
C LYS A 71 11.81 10.13 -20.95
N ARG A 72 12.61 10.24 -19.88
CA ARG A 72 13.86 10.99 -19.89
C ARG A 72 15.07 10.17 -20.35
N TRP A 73 15.14 8.90 -19.99
CA TRP A 73 16.34 8.06 -20.18
C TRP A 73 16.05 6.69 -20.81
N GLY A 74 14.79 6.37 -21.07
CA GLY A 74 14.37 5.10 -21.63
C GLY A 74 14.89 4.90 -23.05
N LYS A 75 15.38 3.69 -23.32
CA LYS A 75 15.86 3.28 -24.65
C LYS A 75 14.97 2.23 -25.30
N LEU A 76 14.39 1.36 -24.49
CA LEU A 76 13.44 0.35 -24.94
C LEU A 76 12.02 0.91 -24.94
N PRO A 77 11.11 0.44 -25.81
CA PRO A 77 9.69 0.80 -25.73
C PRO A 77 9.12 0.48 -24.35
N TRP A 78 8.35 1.40 -23.75
CA TRP A 78 7.76 1.23 -22.41
C TRP A 78 7.03 -0.11 -22.25
N GLU A 79 6.18 -0.41 -23.22
CA GLU A 79 5.38 -1.63 -23.23
C GLU A 79 6.24 -2.90 -23.11
N SER A 80 7.44 -2.91 -23.73
CA SER A 80 8.36 -4.05 -23.65
C SER A 80 8.97 -4.27 -22.26
N LEU A 81 8.99 -3.24 -21.41
CA LEU A 81 9.45 -3.32 -20.03
C LEU A 81 8.36 -3.86 -19.10
N VAL A 82 7.09 -3.52 -19.38
CA VAL A 82 5.95 -3.90 -18.54
C VAL A 82 5.34 -5.23 -18.96
N LYS A 83 5.23 -5.53 -20.27
CA LYS A 83 4.64 -6.78 -20.79
C LYS A 83 5.14 -8.06 -20.11
N PRO A 84 6.43 -8.22 -19.75
CA PRO A 84 6.90 -9.42 -19.04
C PRO A 84 6.15 -9.70 -17.73
N THR A 85 5.59 -8.69 -17.06
CA THR A 85 4.79 -8.91 -15.84
C THR A 85 3.48 -9.65 -16.11
N LEU A 86 2.97 -9.59 -17.34
CA LEU A 86 1.74 -10.31 -17.74
C LEU A 86 1.95 -11.82 -17.83
N GLU A 87 3.19 -12.29 -17.94
CA GLU A 87 3.50 -13.72 -17.83
C GLU A 87 3.15 -14.24 -16.43
N PHE A 88 3.35 -13.45 -15.37
CA PHE A 88 2.91 -13.80 -14.02
C PHE A 88 1.39 -13.85 -13.90
N CYS A 89 0.68 -13.04 -14.67
CA CYS A 89 -0.78 -13.10 -14.74
C CYS A 89 -1.26 -14.40 -15.39
N LYS A 90 -0.62 -14.78 -16.50
CA LYS A 90 -0.97 -15.99 -17.25
C LYS A 90 -0.61 -17.26 -16.48
N TYR A 91 0.64 -17.37 -16.04
CA TYR A 91 1.19 -18.61 -15.50
C TYR A 91 1.22 -18.64 -13.97
N GLY A 92 1.18 -17.50 -13.31
CA GLY A 92 1.42 -17.39 -11.88
C GLY A 92 2.90 -17.29 -11.54
N PHE A 93 3.19 -17.31 -10.25
CA PHE A 93 4.54 -17.35 -9.71
C PHE A 93 4.60 -18.33 -8.53
N ILE A 94 5.80 -18.83 -8.25
CA ILE A 94 6.03 -19.71 -7.11
C ILE A 94 6.16 -18.87 -5.85
N MET A 95 5.33 -19.16 -4.86
CA MET A 95 5.39 -18.55 -3.53
C MET A 95 6.80 -18.74 -2.96
N SER A 96 7.50 -17.63 -2.74
CA SER A 96 8.84 -17.66 -2.15
C SER A 96 8.76 -17.79 -0.63
N LYS A 97 9.87 -18.21 0.00
CA LYS A 97 9.96 -18.22 1.46
C LYS A 97 9.80 -16.81 2.04
N ALA A 98 10.44 -15.82 1.43
CA ALA A 98 10.38 -14.43 1.91
C ALA A 98 8.95 -13.86 1.87
N LEU A 99 8.18 -14.13 0.81
CA LEU A 99 6.78 -13.72 0.74
C LEU A 99 5.93 -14.44 1.79
N HIS A 100 6.10 -15.75 1.95
CA HIS A 100 5.41 -16.51 2.99
C HIS A 100 5.71 -15.96 4.39
N ASP A 101 6.98 -15.77 4.74
CA ASP A 101 7.39 -15.23 6.05
C ASP A 101 6.79 -13.84 6.28
N GLY A 102 6.74 -12.98 5.25
CA GLY A 102 6.08 -11.67 5.32
C GLY A 102 4.57 -11.77 5.61
N LEU A 103 3.88 -12.71 4.93
CA LEU A 103 2.45 -12.95 5.12
C LEU A 103 2.12 -13.43 6.54
N GLU A 104 2.95 -14.28 7.12
CA GLU A 104 2.80 -14.75 8.52
C GLU A 104 2.80 -13.59 9.53
N THR A 105 3.51 -12.49 9.23
CA THR A 105 3.53 -11.28 10.07
C THR A 105 2.39 -10.29 9.77
N ALA A 106 1.53 -10.60 8.79
CA ALA A 106 0.50 -9.71 8.26
C ALA A 106 -0.93 -10.26 8.52
N PRO A 107 -1.42 -10.24 9.78
CA PRO A 107 -2.70 -10.85 10.15
C PRO A 107 -3.92 -10.18 9.50
N TYR A 108 -3.77 -9.02 8.86
CA TYR A 108 -4.85 -8.37 8.11
C TYR A 108 -5.15 -9.08 6.79
N VAL A 109 -4.20 -9.83 6.22
CA VAL A 109 -4.38 -10.53 4.93
C VAL A 109 -5.51 -11.54 4.97
N LYS A 110 -5.69 -12.28 6.08
CA LYS A 110 -6.79 -13.24 6.23
C LYS A 110 -8.18 -12.59 6.38
N ASN A 111 -8.20 -11.30 6.69
CA ASN A 111 -9.42 -10.51 6.89
C ASN A 111 -9.77 -9.69 5.64
N ASP A 112 -8.81 -9.46 4.74
CA ASP A 112 -9.04 -8.82 3.45
C ASP A 112 -9.47 -9.86 2.40
N PRO A 113 -10.69 -9.77 1.83
CA PRO A 113 -11.15 -10.76 0.86
C PRO A 113 -10.28 -10.86 -0.39
N HIS A 114 -9.67 -9.77 -0.86
CA HIS A 114 -8.85 -9.74 -2.08
C HIS A 114 -7.51 -10.43 -1.85
N LEU A 115 -6.85 -10.12 -0.74
CA LEU A 115 -5.56 -10.73 -0.40
C LEU A 115 -5.75 -12.18 0.04
N LYS A 116 -6.80 -12.49 0.82
CA LYS A 116 -7.12 -13.86 1.26
C LYS A 116 -7.30 -14.80 0.08
N ARG A 117 -8.04 -14.38 -0.97
CA ARG A 117 -8.24 -15.18 -2.19
C ARG A 117 -6.93 -15.57 -2.88
N THR A 118 -5.90 -14.74 -2.78
CA THR A 118 -4.63 -14.93 -3.50
C THR A 118 -3.62 -15.72 -2.66
N TYR A 119 -3.56 -15.45 -1.36
CA TYR A 119 -2.45 -15.89 -0.51
C TYR A 119 -2.83 -16.91 0.56
N TYR A 120 -4.12 -17.15 0.80
CA TYR A 120 -4.60 -17.95 1.93
C TYR A 120 -5.34 -19.22 1.49
N ASN A 121 -4.94 -20.35 2.06
CA ASN A 121 -5.64 -21.61 1.91
C ASN A 121 -6.73 -21.72 2.97
N THR A 122 -7.98 -21.46 2.57
CA THR A 122 -9.14 -21.48 3.49
C THR A 122 -9.48 -22.87 4.02
N SER A 123 -9.23 -23.94 3.26
CA SER A 123 -9.54 -25.30 3.73
C SER A 123 -8.56 -25.81 4.79
N LYS A 124 -7.36 -25.24 4.83
CA LYS A 124 -6.31 -25.63 5.79
C LYS A 124 -6.03 -24.56 6.86
N ASP A 125 -6.78 -23.47 6.85
CA ASP A 125 -6.64 -22.29 7.69
C ASP A 125 -5.19 -21.81 7.83
N LYS A 126 -4.49 -21.66 6.70
CA LYS A 126 -3.09 -21.20 6.68
C LYS A 126 -2.74 -20.50 5.38
N PHE A 127 -1.68 -19.68 5.39
CA PHE A 127 -1.10 -19.16 4.16
C PHE A 127 -0.59 -20.28 3.25
N HIS A 128 -0.57 -20.00 1.95
CA HIS A 128 0.09 -20.88 0.99
C HIS A 128 1.56 -21.05 1.35
N LYS A 129 2.04 -22.31 1.31
CA LYS A 129 3.42 -22.64 1.64
C LYS A 129 4.37 -22.18 0.54
N PRO A 130 5.66 -21.95 0.84
CA PRO A 130 6.68 -21.79 -0.18
C PRO A 130 6.64 -22.96 -1.18
N GLY A 131 6.84 -22.69 -2.46
CA GLY A 131 6.70 -23.68 -3.53
C GLY A 131 5.28 -23.78 -4.12
N THR A 132 4.27 -23.17 -3.49
CA THR A 132 2.91 -23.15 -4.06
C THR A 132 2.84 -22.21 -5.26
N LEU A 133 2.23 -22.66 -6.37
CA LEU A 133 1.90 -21.78 -7.48
C LEU A 133 0.74 -20.87 -7.09
N VAL A 134 0.94 -19.56 -7.16
CA VAL A 134 -0.07 -18.53 -6.89
C VAL A 134 -0.22 -17.64 -8.11
N LYS A 135 -1.44 -17.13 -8.34
CA LYS A 135 -1.73 -16.21 -9.44
C LYS A 135 -2.15 -14.85 -8.89
N PRO A 136 -1.65 -13.73 -9.46
CA PRO A 136 -2.17 -12.41 -9.15
C PRO A 136 -3.68 -12.32 -9.45
N SER A 137 -4.36 -11.34 -8.86
CA SER A 137 -5.78 -11.12 -9.18
C SER A 137 -5.96 -10.61 -10.61
N GLU A 138 -7.06 -10.99 -11.24
CA GLU A 138 -7.42 -10.52 -12.59
C GLU A 138 -7.48 -8.98 -12.66
N ALA A 139 -7.94 -8.32 -11.59
CA ALA A 139 -7.95 -6.86 -11.49
C ALA A 139 -6.54 -6.26 -11.60
N LEU A 140 -5.55 -6.81 -10.87
CA LEU A 140 -4.17 -6.38 -10.98
C LEU A 140 -3.60 -6.63 -12.38
N CYS A 141 -3.94 -7.78 -12.97
CA CYS A 141 -3.51 -8.13 -14.31
C CYS A 141 -4.07 -7.19 -15.39
N ASN A 142 -5.34 -6.79 -15.25
CA ASN A 142 -5.94 -5.80 -16.14
C ASN A 142 -5.28 -4.42 -15.98
N THR A 143 -4.98 -4.00 -14.74
CA THR A 143 -4.26 -2.75 -14.47
C THR A 143 -2.87 -2.75 -15.12
N LEU A 144 -2.09 -3.84 -14.96
CA LEU A 144 -0.76 -3.97 -15.58
C LEU A 144 -0.84 -3.95 -17.11
N ARG A 145 -1.86 -4.58 -17.70
CA ARG A 145 -2.10 -4.56 -19.14
C ARG A 145 -2.38 -3.14 -19.64
N ILE A 146 -3.26 -2.41 -18.98
CA ILE A 146 -3.58 -1.02 -19.34
C ILE A 146 -2.34 -0.13 -19.19
N ILE A 147 -1.54 -0.30 -18.14
CA ILE A 147 -0.29 0.45 -17.95
C ILE A 147 0.73 0.14 -19.06
N ALA A 148 0.86 -1.12 -19.48
CA ALA A 148 1.74 -1.51 -20.56
C ALA A 148 1.33 -0.83 -21.88
N GLU A 149 0.03 -0.86 -22.21
CA GLU A 149 -0.53 -0.33 -23.46
C GLU A 149 -0.58 1.21 -23.51
N LYS A 150 -0.94 1.86 -22.39
CA LYS A 150 -1.28 3.30 -22.35
C LYS A 150 -0.23 4.17 -21.67
N GLY A 151 0.82 3.59 -21.09
CA GLY A 151 1.86 4.33 -20.36
C GLY A 151 1.48 4.66 -18.92
N GLY A 152 2.41 5.24 -18.17
CA GLY A 152 2.23 5.50 -16.73
C GLY A 152 1.27 6.63 -16.37
N ASP A 153 0.98 7.55 -17.29
CA ASP A 153 0.07 8.68 -17.03
C ASP A 153 -1.38 8.22 -16.83
N VAL A 154 -1.73 7.01 -17.28
CA VAL A 154 -3.10 6.46 -17.22
C VAL A 154 -3.70 6.38 -15.81
N LEU A 155 -2.86 6.25 -14.77
CA LEU A 155 -3.29 6.24 -13.38
C LEU A 155 -3.65 7.64 -12.85
N TYR A 156 -3.12 8.69 -13.46
CA TYR A 156 -3.23 10.07 -12.96
C TYR A 156 -4.21 10.90 -13.78
N ASN A 157 -4.29 10.67 -15.09
CA ASN A 157 -5.13 11.45 -16.01
C ASN A 157 -5.92 10.59 -17.03
N GLY A 158 -5.97 9.28 -16.82
CA GLY A 158 -6.60 8.34 -17.73
C GLY A 158 -7.71 7.49 -17.10
N THR A 159 -8.08 6.42 -17.79
CA THR A 159 -9.20 5.55 -17.36
C THR A 159 -8.96 4.89 -16.00
N LEU A 160 -7.71 4.57 -15.65
CA LEU A 160 -7.40 3.99 -14.35
C LEU A 160 -7.53 5.00 -13.19
N ALA A 161 -7.43 6.30 -13.46
CA ALA A 161 -7.62 7.32 -12.44
C ALA A 161 -9.06 7.31 -11.89
N VAL A 162 -10.06 7.09 -12.77
CA VAL A 162 -11.47 7.03 -12.40
C VAL A 162 -11.74 5.84 -11.49
N ASP A 163 -11.39 4.63 -11.95
CA ASP A 163 -11.57 3.40 -11.17
C ASP A 163 -10.85 3.47 -9.80
N PHE A 164 -9.64 4.03 -9.80
CA PHE A 164 -8.84 4.19 -8.59
C PHE A 164 -9.47 5.14 -7.58
N LEU A 165 -9.98 6.30 -8.04
CA LEU A 165 -10.66 7.27 -7.18
C LEU A 165 -11.97 6.71 -6.61
N GLU A 166 -12.74 5.98 -7.41
CA GLU A 166 -13.97 5.33 -6.95
C GLU A 166 -13.68 4.31 -5.85
N ASP A 167 -12.64 3.48 -6.02
CA ASP A 167 -12.22 2.52 -5.00
C ASP A 167 -11.75 3.23 -3.72
N LEU A 168 -10.94 4.28 -3.85
CA LEU A 168 -10.46 5.09 -2.72
C LEU A 168 -11.62 5.77 -1.98
N GLN A 169 -12.58 6.37 -2.68
CA GLN A 169 -13.76 6.99 -2.09
C GLN A 169 -14.61 5.95 -1.35
N ARG A 170 -14.82 4.77 -1.96
CA ARG A 170 -15.61 3.68 -1.37
C ARG A 170 -15.03 3.21 -0.04
N VAL A 171 -13.71 3.19 0.10
CA VAL A 171 -13.05 2.81 1.35
C VAL A 171 -12.88 3.97 2.33
N GLY A 172 -13.25 5.20 1.97
CA GLY A 172 -13.21 6.39 2.84
C GLY A 172 -11.89 7.15 2.81
N SER A 173 -11.19 7.15 1.67
CA SER A 173 -9.99 7.97 1.45
C SER A 173 -10.34 9.44 1.26
N ILE A 174 -9.36 10.30 1.50
CA ILE A 174 -9.44 11.75 1.30
C ILE A 174 -8.71 12.23 0.05
N ILE A 175 -8.09 11.33 -0.71
CA ILE A 175 -7.42 11.65 -1.98
C ILE A 175 -8.47 12.08 -3.00
N THR A 176 -8.21 13.21 -3.64
CA THR A 176 -9.08 13.81 -4.66
C THR A 176 -8.55 13.61 -6.08
N ALA A 177 -9.38 13.94 -7.07
CA ALA A 177 -8.97 13.93 -8.47
C ALA A 177 -7.88 14.98 -8.74
N GLU A 178 -7.93 16.11 -8.04
CA GLU A 178 -6.93 17.17 -8.08
C GLU A 178 -5.59 16.66 -7.56
N ASP A 179 -5.57 15.97 -6.41
CA ASP A 179 -4.34 15.41 -5.82
C ASP A 179 -3.62 14.44 -6.78
N LEU A 180 -4.38 13.60 -7.50
CA LEU A 180 -3.83 12.70 -8.51
C LEU A 180 -3.29 13.45 -9.73
N ARG A 181 -4.03 14.46 -10.21
CA ARG A 181 -3.66 15.21 -11.42
C ARG A 181 -2.42 16.07 -11.22
N ASP A 182 -2.27 16.63 -10.03
CA ASP A 182 -1.20 17.58 -9.70
C ASP A 182 0.09 16.87 -9.25
N TYR A 183 0.05 15.55 -9.03
CA TYR A 183 1.22 14.76 -8.62
C TYR A 183 2.34 14.79 -9.69
N GLN A 184 3.57 15.07 -9.26
CA GLN A 184 4.77 15.14 -10.11
C GLN A 184 5.84 14.14 -9.68
#